data_AF-A0A3M6XVA0-F1
#
_entry.id   AF-A0A3M6XVA0-F1
#
_cell.length_a   1.000
_cell.length_b   1.000
_cell.length_c   1.000
_cell.angle_alpha   90.00
_cell.angle_beta   90.00
_cell.angle_gamma   90.00
#
_symmetry.space_group_name_H-M   'P 1'
#
loop_
_entity.id
_entity.type
_entity.pdbx_description
1 polymer ?
#
loop_
_entity_poly.entity_id
_entity_poly.type
_entity_poly.pdbx_seq_one_letter_code
_entity_poly.pdbx_strand_id
1 'polypeptide(L)'
;MGLWSEHGTSWYNCNRFEEKSGTDARDAQALSRKSLERYLHYYNRYANHEQSAKLDKDIFHKTEKKMQLLQSSSGMSWIEVQFLEAASHALQQCRQTLKWTYAFAYYLARNNQTEIFEDNQKDLEMAVENLSEMFEKNTDQLSGLKVDMMDKTSYCMRRRVILLDDTAQRLRDGGWEFNVGLD
;
A
#
# COMPACT_ATOMS: atom_id res chain seq x y z
N MET A 1 11.32 -12.36 6.34
CA MET A 1 10.63 -11.06 6.57
C MET A 1 11.48 -10.28 7.56
N GLY A 2 11.73 -9.00 7.33
CA GLY A 2 12.53 -8.16 8.24
C GLY A 2 11.75 -7.70 9.47
N LEU A 3 12.40 -6.94 10.35
CA LEU A 3 11.81 -6.48 11.61
C LEU A 3 10.80 -5.35 11.36
N TRP A 4 9.61 -5.45 11.95
CA TRP A 4 8.59 -4.39 11.84
C TRP A 4 9.07 -3.04 12.38
N SER A 5 9.88 -3.05 13.45
CA SER A 5 10.48 -1.84 14.03
C SER A 5 11.36 -1.03 13.07
N GLU A 6 11.82 -1.66 11.98
CA GLU A 6 12.64 -1.00 10.96
C GLU A 6 11.78 -0.43 9.83
N HIS A 7 10.53 -0.90 9.66
CA HIS A 7 9.64 -0.40 8.62
C HIS A 7 9.32 1.08 8.87
N GLY A 8 9.41 1.90 7.81
CA GLY A 8 9.20 3.34 7.89
C GLY A 8 10.42 4.18 8.21
N THR A 9 11.54 3.57 8.58
CA THR A 9 12.82 4.26 8.67
C THR A 9 13.35 4.58 7.27
N SER A 10 14.15 5.64 7.12
CA SER A 10 14.72 6.03 5.81
C SER A 10 15.65 4.95 5.21
N TRP A 11 16.26 4.12 6.05
CA TRP A 11 17.30 3.17 5.64
C TRP A 11 16.78 1.75 5.36
N TYR A 12 15.59 1.38 5.85
CA TYR A 12 14.98 0.09 5.58
C TYR A 12 13.89 0.20 4.50
N ASN A 13 14.10 -0.48 3.37
CA ASN A 13 13.16 -0.50 2.25
C ASN A 13 12.79 -1.94 1.91
N CYS A 14 11.61 -2.38 2.36
CA CYS A 14 11.10 -3.69 1.97
C CYS A 14 10.47 -3.67 0.57
N ASN A 15 9.95 -2.54 0.09
CA ASN A 15 9.25 -2.45 -1.20
C ASN A 15 10.20 -2.42 -2.41
N ARG A 16 11.38 -1.81 -2.28
CA ARG A 16 12.39 -1.66 -3.35
C ARG A 16 13.12 -2.97 -3.64
N PHE A 17 13.35 -3.27 -4.92
CA PHE A 17 14.24 -4.36 -5.33
C PHE A 17 15.66 -3.84 -5.53
N GLU A 18 16.61 -4.34 -4.74
CA GLU A 18 18.02 -3.97 -4.90
C GLU A 18 18.71 -4.84 -5.95
N GLU A 19 19.10 -4.22 -7.06
CA GLU A 19 19.89 -4.90 -8.08
C GLU A 19 21.33 -5.01 -7.60
N LYS A 20 21.80 -6.24 -7.37
CA LYS A 20 23.22 -6.47 -7.07
C LYS A 20 24.08 -6.00 -8.24
N SER A 21 24.82 -4.91 -8.05
CA SER A 21 25.83 -4.42 -8.98
C SER A 21 27.14 -5.17 -8.71
N GLY A 22 27.38 -6.27 -9.43
CA GLY A 22 28.59 -7.06 -9.31
C GLY A 22 29.01 -7.68 -10.64
N THR A 23 30.30 -7.99 -10.77
CA THR A 23 30.97 -8.63 -11.91
C THR A 23 30.36 -9.96 -12.36
N ASP A 24 29.46 -10.54 -11.57
CA ASP A 24 28.76 -11.81 -11.82
C ASP A 24 27.63 -11.69 -12.86
N ALA A 25 27.28 -10.48 -13.31
CA ALA A 25 26.20 -10.23 -14.27
C ALA A 25 26.56 -10.50 -15.75
N ARG A 26 27.59 -11.33 -16.02
CA ARG A 26 28.07 -11.59 -17.40
C ARG A 26 27.66 -12.96 -17.97
N ASP A 27 27.15 -13.87 -17.14
CA ASP A 27 26.65 -15.18 -17.60
C ASP A 27 25.13 -15.12 -17.87
N ALA A 28 24.67 -15.75 -18.95
CA ALA A 28 23.26 -15.84 -19.32
C ALA A 28 22.42 -16.50 -18.19
N GLN A 29 23.01 -17.45 -17.46
CA GLN A 29 22.37 -18.06 -16.30
C GLN A 29 22.15 -17.06 -15.15
N ALA A 30 23.11 -16.15 -14.93
CA ALA A 30 23.00 -15.10 -13.92
C ALA A 30 21.93 -14.07 -14.27
N LEU A 31 21.81 -13.68 -15.55
CA LEU A 31 20.76 -12.78 -16.04
C LEU A 31 19.36 -13.37 -15.90
N SER A 32 19.19 -14.66 -16.25
CA SER A 32 17.91 -15.36 -16.07
C SER A 32 17.51 -15.41 -14.60
N ARG A 33 18.46 -15.74 -13.70
CA ARG A 33 18.21 -15.77 -12.26
C ARG A 33 17.83 -14.40 -11.71
N LYS A 34 18.55 -13.34 -12.10
CA LYS A 34 18.24 -11.95 -11.67
C LYS A 34 16.84 -11.54 -12.11
N SER A 35 16.45 -11.87 -13.33
CA SER A 35 15.10 -11.57 -13.86
C SER A 35 14.00 -12.30 -13.08
N LEU A 36 14.23 -13.57 -12.72
CA LEU A 36 13.31 -14.35 -11.89
C LEU A 36 13.24 -13.80 -10.46
N GLU A 37 14.36 -13.43 -9.84
CA GLU A 37 14.40 -12.82 -8.52
C GLU A 37 13.62 -11.50 -8.47
N ARG A 38 13.77 -10.65 -9.51
CA ARG A 38 12.98 -9.43 -9.68
C ARG A 38 11.49 -9.75 -9.79
N TYR A 39 11.12 -10.68 -10.68
CA TYR A 39 9.72 -11.09 -10.85
C TYR A 39 9.10 -11.57 -9.53
N LEU A 40 9.76 -12.48 -8.82
CA LEU A 40 9.27 -12.99 -7.54
C LEU A 40 9.12 -11.89 -6.49
N HIS A 41 10.03 -10.91 -6.45
CA HIS A 41 9.94 -9.78 -5.53
C HIS A 41 8.65 -8.98 -5.73
N TYR A 42 8.37 -8.53 -6.95
CA TYR A 42 7.18 -7.72 -7.23
C TYR A 42 5.89 -8.56 -7.22
N TYR A 43 5.93 -9.78 -7.76
CA TYR A 43 4.78 -10.69 -7.77
C TYR A 43 4.33 -11.06 -6.36
N ASN A 44 5.26 -11.42 -5.46
CA ASN A 44 4.89 -11.78 -4.09
C ASN A 44 4.19 -10.61 -3.37
N ARG A 45 4.62 -9.36 -3.60
CA ARG A 45 3.98 -8.18 -2.99
C ARG A 45 2.62 -7.90 -3.59
N TYR A 46 2.50 -7.97 -4.92
CA TYR A 46 1.21 -7.94 -5.60
C TYR A 46 0.25 -8.98 -5.02
N ALA A 47 0.68 -10.24 -4.93
CA ALA A 47 -0.14 -11.36 -4.47
C ALA A 47 -0.54 -11.21 -2.99
N ASN A 48 0.39 -10.75 -2.14
CA ASN A 48 0.10 -10.47 -0.74
C ASN A 48 -0.95 -9.36 -0.60
N HIS A 49 -0.82 -8.25 -1.33
CA HIS A 49 -1.83 -7.19 -1.29
C HIS A 49 -3.15 -7.62 -1.91
N GLU A 50 -3.15 -8.51 -2.90
CA GLU A 50 -4.37 -9.11 -3.43
C GLU A 50 -5.09 -9.96 -2.39
N GLN A 51 -4.34 -10.77 -1.63
CA GLN A 51 -4.89 -11.57 -0.54
C GLN A 51 -5.43 -10.66 0.57
N SER A 52 -4.66 -9.66 1.01
CA SER A 52 -5.12 -8.70 2.01
C SER A 52 -6.34 -7.91 1.53
N ALA A 53 -6.44 -7.56 0.24
CA ALA A 53 -7.63 -6.90 -0.31
C ALA A 53 -8.88 -7.77 -0.27
N LYS A 54 -8.74 -9.10 -0.33
CA LYS A 54 -9.87 -10.02 -0.08
C LYS A 54 -10.29 -9.99 1.38
N LEU A 55 -9.34 -9.96 2.31
CA LEU A 55 -9.63 -9.85 3.75
C LEU A 55 -10.27 -8.50 4.11
N ASP A 56 -9.87 -7.41 3.46
CA ASP A 56 -10.47 -6.09 3.65
C ASP A 56 -11.95 -6.03 3.24
N LYS A 57 -12.38 -6.89 2.31
CA LYS A 57 -13.82 -7.02 2.00
C LYS A 57 -14.58 -7.65 3.16
N ASP A 58 -13.97 -8.58 3.89
CA ASP A 58 -14.58 -9.14 5.10
C ASP A 58 -14.61 -8.09 6.23
N ILE A 59 -13.60 -7.22 6.30
CA ILE A 59 -13.57 -6.07 7.23
C ILE A 59 -14.76 -5.14 6.98
N PHE A 60 -15.16 -4.89 5.73
CA PHE A 60 -16.34 -4.07 5.42
C PHE A 60 -17.62 -4.63 6.04
N HIS A 61 -17.89 -5.92 5.88
CA HIS A 61 -19.06 -6.56 6.50
C HIS A 61 -19.00 -6.57 8.04
N LYS A 62 -17.79 -6.72 8.61
CA LYS A 62 -17.59 -6.60 10.06
C LYS A 62 -17.79 -5.17 10.55
N THR A 63 -17.44 -4.17 9.72
CA THR A 63 -17.60 -2.75 10.01
C THR A 63 -19.06 -2.39 10.22
N GLU A 64 -19.98 -2.87 9.37
CA GLU A 64 -21.41 -2.65 9.56
C GLU A 64 -21.91 -3.14 10.93
N LYS A 65 -21.46 -4.33 11.35
CA LYS A 65 -21.79 -4.88 12.68
C LYS A 65 -21.20 -4.03 13.81
N LYS A 66 -19.96 -3.57 13.67
CA LYS A 66 -19.33 -2.67 14.66
C LYS A 66 -20.07 -1.34 14.76
N MET A 67 -20.53 -0.78 13.63
CA MET A 67 -21.34 0.44 13.59
C MET A 67 -22.68 0.26 14.31
N GLN A 68 -23.38 -0.86 14.11
CA GLN A 68 -24.63 -1.16 14.82
C GLN A 68 -24.39 -1.31 16.33
N LEU A 69 -23.32 -2.01 16.72
CA LEU A 69 -22.95 -2.16 18.12
C LEU A 69 -22.67 -0.81 18.77
N LEU A 70 -21.82 0.05 18.18
CA LEU A 70 -21.53 1.39 18.71
C LEU A 70 -22.79 2.25 18.89
N GLN A 71 -23.74 2.16 17.95
CA GLN A 71 -25.01 2.87 18.07
C GLN A 71 -25.82 2.37 19.26
N SER A 72 -25.91 1.05 19.43
CA SER A 72 -26.71 0.44 20.51
C SER A 72 -26.05 0.50 21.90
N SER A 73 -24.72 0.36 21.99
CA SER A 73 -24.00 0.21 23.27
C SER A 73 -23.38 1.51 23.78
N SER A 74 -22.95 2.38 22.87
CA SER A 74 -22.20 3.60 23.21
C SER A 74 -23.03 4.87 23.00
N GLY A 75 -24.26 4.74 22.50
CA GLY A 75 -25.17 5.86 22.26
C GLY A 75 -24.75 6.78 21.11
N MET A 76 -23.77 6.37 20.29
CA MET A 76 -23.37 7.12 19.10
C MET A 76 -24.52 7.15 18.09
N SER A 77 -24.79 8.31 17.52
CA SER A 77 -25.78 8.43 16.45
C SER A 77 -25.30 7.76 15.16
N TRP A 78 -26.24 7.52 14.24
CA TRP A 78 -25.95 6.97 12.92
C TRP A 78 -24.87 7.78 12.17
N ILE A 79 -24.90 9.12 12.26
CA ILE A 79 -23.90 9.98 11.62
C ILE A 79 -22.52 9.87 12.28
N GLU A 80 -22.48 9.62 13.59
CA GLU A 80 -21.21 9.56 14.33
C GLU A 80 -20.41 8.30 14.07
N VAL A 81 -21.04 7.23 13.55
CA VAL A 81 -20.37 5.97 13.20
C VAL A 81 -19.95 5.88 11.73
N GLN A 82 -20.37 6.83 10.88
CA GLN A 82 -20.03 6.86 9.44
C GLN A 82 -18.53 6.91 9.15
N PHE A 83 -17.71 7.37 10.10
CA PHE A 83 -16.25 7.36 9.95
C PHE A 83 -15.68 5.95 9.74
N LEU A 84 -16.30 4.90 10.30
CA LEU A 84 -15.85 3.53 10.13
C LEU A 84 -16.04 3.04 8.69
N GLU A 85 -17.20 3.35 8.11
CA GLU A 85 -17.51 3.03 6.72
C GLU A 85 -16.57 3.76 5.77
N ALA A 86 -16.38 5.08 5.98
CA ALA A 86 -15.44 5.89 5.20
C ALA A 86 -14.00 5.35 5.28
N ALA A 87 -13.55 4.98 6.48
CA ALA A 87 -12.24 4.37 6.70
C ALA A 87 -12.11 3.02 5.98
N SER A 88 -13.17 2.20 5.97
CA SER A 88 -13.15 0.88 5.32
C SER A 88 -13.04 1.03 3.81
N HIS A 89 -13.79 1.97 3.23
CA HIS A 89 -13.67 2.29 1.81
C HIS A 89 -12.29 2.83 1.45
N ALA A 90 -11.75 3.75 2.24
CA ALA A 90 -10.40 4.29 2.03
C ALA A 90 -9.34 3.18 2.05
N LEU A 91 -9.39 2.28 3.04
CA LEU A 91 -8.47 1.16 3.16
C LEU A 91 -8.48 0.29 1.89
N GLN A 92 -9.69 -0.09 1.42
CA GLN A 92 -9.84 -0.89 0.20
C GLN A 92 -9.29 -0.19 -1.05
N GLN A 93 -9.58 1.10 -1.23
CA GLN A 93 -9.10 1.88 -2.37
C GLN A 93 -7.58 2.02 -2.36
N CYS A 94 -7.00 2.31 -1.20
CA CYS A 94 -5.55 2.44 -1.03
C CYS A 94 -4.84 1.10 -1.25
N ARG A 95 -5.35 0.00 -0.69
CA ARG A 95 -4.78 -1.33 -0.90
C ARG A 95 -4.89 -1.81 -2.34
N GLN A 96 -6.02 -1.53 -3.00
CA GLN A 96 -6.19 -1.83 -4.42
C GLN A 96 -5.21 -1.04 -5.30
N THR A 97 -4.94 0.22 -4.94
CA THR A 97 -3.94 1.05 -5.63
C THR A 97 -2.55 0.50 -5.40
N LEU A 98 -2.17 0.24 -4.14
CA LEU A 98 -0.88 -0.31 -3.74
C LEU A 98 -0.59 -1.66 -4.41
N LYS A 99 -1.59 -2.53 -4.57
CA LYS A 99 -1.43 -3.76 -5.36
C LYS A 99 -0.92 -3.47 -6.76
N TRP A 100 -1.55 -2.52 -7.46
CA TRP A 100 -1.19 -2.19 -8.84
C TRP A 100 0.10 -1.38 -8.95
N THR A 101 0.52 -0.67 -7.91
CA THR A 101 1.84 0.01 -7.91
C THR A 101 2.97 -1.00 -8.03
N TYR A 102 2.85 -2.21 -7.46
CA TYR A 102 3.85 -3.26 -7.63
C TYR A 102 3.91 -3.82 -9.05
N ALA A 103 2.76 -3.95 -9.73
CA ALA A 103 2.73 -4.34 -11.13
C ALA A 103 3.38 -3.26 -12.02
N PHE A 104 3.09 -1.98 -11.76
CA PHE A 104 3.72 -0.87 -12.45
C PHE A 104 5.24 -0.84 -12.22
N ALA A 105 5.68 -0.88 -10.96
CA ALA A 105 7.08 -0.83 -10.57
C ALA A 105 7.93 -1.95 -11.16
N TYR A 106 7.35 -3.14 -11.37
CA TYR A 106 8.06 -4.25 -12.01
C TYR A 106 8.60 -3.86 -13.40
N TYR A 107 7.84 -3.10 -14.18
CA TYR A 107 8.20 -2.69 -15.54
C TYR A 107 9.04 -1.42 -15.62
N LEU A 108 9.23 -0.69 -14.53
CA LEU A 108 10.03 0.54 -14.55
C LEU A 108 11.53 0.22 -14.67
N ALA A 109 12.23 1.01 -15.49
CA ALA A 109 13.68 1.07 -15.51
C ALA A 109 14.19 1.98 -14.38
N ARG A 110 15.22 1.55 -13.65
CA ARG A 110 15.66 2.27 -12.45
C ARG A 110 16.33 3.59 -12.80
N ASN A 111 15.76 4.67 -12.26
CA ASN A 111 16.27 6.03 -12.35
C ASN A 111 15.76 6.88 -11.17
N ASN A 112 16.12 8.17 -11.12
CA ASN A 112 15.71 9.06 -10.03
C ASN A 112 14.17 9.15 -9.86
N GLN A 113 13.40 9.02 -10.94
CA GLN A 113 11.94 9.06 -10.87
C GLN A 113 11.38 7.81 -10.19
N THR A 114 11.96 6.64 -10.49
CA THR A 114 11.57 5.40 -9.83
C THR A 114 11.84 5.41 -8.34
N GLU A 115 12.92 6.04 -7.89
CA GLU A 115 13.22 6.15 -6.46
C GLU A 115 12.17 7.01 -5.74
N ILE A 116 11.77 8.15 -6.33
CA ILE A 116 10.69 9.00 -5.81
C ILE A 116 9.36 8.24 -5.76
N PHE A 117 9.06 7.46 -6.81
CA PHE A 117 7.85 6.63 -6.85
C PHE A 117 7.86 5.57 -5.75
N GLU A 118 8.99 4.88 -5.55
CA GLU A 118 9.12 3.85 -4.53
C GLU A 118 9.05 4.44 -3.11
N ASP A 119 9.53 5.66 -2.89
CA ASP A 119 9.38 6.37 -1.61
C ASP A 119 7.90 6.73 -1.37
N ASN A 120 7.19 7.23 -2.38
CA ASN A 120 5.74 7.47 -2.31
C ASN A 120 4.95 6.17 -2.08
N GLN A 121 5.36 5.07 -2.72
CA GLN A 121 4.75 3.75 -2.56
C GLN A 121 4.91 3.26 -1.12
N LYS A 122 6.11 3.40 -0.54
CA LYS A 122 6.39 3.03 0.85
C LYS A 122 5.55 3.86 1.84
N ASP A 123 5.43 5.17 1.60
CA ASP A 123 4.58 6.03 2.42
C ASP A 123 3.11 5.59 2.39
N LEU A 124 2.60 5.21 1.20
CA LEU A 124 1.25 4.66 1.07
C LEU A 124 1.11 3.31 1.77
N GLU A 125 2.07 2.41 1.60
CA GLU A 125 2.06 1.09 2.24
C GLU A 125 1.98 1.19 3.76
N MET A 126 2.81 2.02 4.36
CA MET A 126 2.73 2.29 5.79
C MET A 126 1.40 2.89 6.21
N ALA A 127 0.85 3.82 5.43
CA ALA A 127 -0.44 4.41 5.75
C ALA A 127 -1.59 3.38 5.67
N VAL A 128 -1.52 2.45 4.71
CA VAL A 128 -2.47 1.33 4.57
C VAL A 128 -2.40 0.40 5.78
N GLU A 129 -1.20 -0.04 6.18
CA GLU A 129 -1.07 -0.96 7.32
C GLU A 129 -1.49 -0.30 8.63
N ASN A 130 -1.07 0.95 8.89
CA ASN A 130 -1.50 1.71 10.07
C ASN A 130 -3.03 1.89 10.15
N LEU A 131 -3.71 2.07 9.01
CA LEU A 131 -5.18 2.16 8.96
C LEU A 131 -5.82 0.78 9.16
N SER A 132 -5.23 -0.26 8.57
CA SER A 132 -5.69 -1.65 8.71
C SER A 132 -5.71 -2.10 10.18
N GLU A 133 -4.65 -1.78 10.94
CA GLU A 133 -4.54 -2.11 12.37
C GLU A 133 -5.68 -1.51 13.21
N MET A 134 -6.26 -0.38 12.81
CA MET A 134 -7.40 0.22 13.52
C MET A 134 -8.64 -0.67 13.47
N PHE A 135 -8.80 -1.47 12.42
CA PHE A 135 -9.93 -2.40 12.29
C PHE A 135 -9.80 -3.65 13.16
N GLU A 136 -8.61 -3.92 13.69
CA GLU A 136 -8.36 -5.01 14.65
C GLU A 136 -8.75 -4.64 16.08
N LYS A 137 -8.95 -3.34 16.38
CA LYS A 137 -9.38 -2.87 17.71
C LYS A 137 -10.79 -3.33 18.06
N ASN A 138 -11.02 -3.54 19.36
CA ASN A 138 -12.34 -3.91 19.86
C ASN A 138 -13.30 -2.73 19.78
N THR A 139 -14.59 -3.04 19.59
CA THR A 139 -15.64 -2.03 19.34
C THR A 139 -15.76 -1.01 20.46
N ASP A 140 -15.60 -1.42 21.71
CA ASP A 140 -15.65 -0.58 22.91
C ASP A 140 -14.56 0.50 22.93
N GLN A 141 -13.44 0.28 22.23
CA GLN A 141 -12.33 1.24 22.14
C GLN A 141 -12.50 2.24 20.99
N LEU A 142 -13.33 1.92 19.98
CA LEU A 142 -13.43 2.70 18.75
C LEU A 142 -14.02 4.10 18.95
N SER A 143 -14.88 4.29 19.96
CA SER A 143 -15.45 5.60 20.27
C SER A 143 -14.37 6.62 20.66
N GLY A 144 -13.41 6.21 21.50
CA GLY A 144 -12.26 7.02 21.89
C GLY A 144 -11.20 7.18 20.80
N LEU A 145 -11.20 6.30 19.79
CA LEU A 145 -10.26 6.31 18.68
C LEU A 145 -10.80 6.96 17.40
N LYS A 146 -12.01 7.54 17.44
CA LYS A 146 -12.66 8.16 16.28
C LYS A 146 -11.76 9.15 15.56
N VAL A 147 -11.17 10.10 16.30
CA VAL A 147 -10.30 11.15 15.72
C VAL A 147 -9.06 10.52 15.08
N ASP A 148 -8.37 9.62 15.78
CA ASP A 148 -7.19 8.95 15.24
C ASP A 148 -7.51 8.15 13.96
N MET A 149 -8.66 7.44 13.94
CA MET A 149 -9.08 6.70 12.76
C MET A 149 -9.40 7.62 11.58
N MET A 150 -10.04 8.76 11.82
CA MET A 150 -10.30 9.78 10.80
C MET A 150 -9.00 10.39 10.25
N ASP A 151 -8.03 10.66 11.12
CA ASP A 151 -6.73 11.21 10.74
C ASP A 151 -5.94 10.21 9.89
N LYS A 152 -5.86 8.94 10.32
CA LYS A 152 -5.22 7.86 9.53
C LYS A 152 -5.90 7.66 8.18
N THR A 153 -7.23 7.70 8.15
CA THR A 153 -8.03 7.61 6.91
C THR A 153 -7.66 8.73 5.94
N SER A 154 -7.65 9.97 6.42
CA SER A 154 -7.33 11.15 5.63
C SER A 154 -5.88 11.11 5.12
N TYR A 155 -4.95 10.69 5.98
CA TYR A 155 -3.54 10.54 5.62
C TYR A 155 -3.33 9.47 4.53
N CYS A 156 -3.95 8.30 4.69
CA CYS A 156 -3.87 7.21 3.72
C CYS A 156 -4.38 7.64 2.34
N MET A 157 -5.55 8.30 2.30
CA MET A 157 -6.10 8.85 1.05
C MET A 157 -5.20 9.92 0.44
N ARG A 158 -4.60 10.80 1.25
CA ARG A 158 -3.67 11.82 0.75
C ARG A 158 -2.44 11.20 0.11
N ARG A 159 -1.85 10.17 0.73
CA ARG A 159 -0.70 9.44 0.15
C ARG A 159 -1.05 8.74 -1.16
N ARG A 160 -2.25 8.16 -1.23
CA ARG A 160 -2.77 7.58 -2.47
C ARG A 160 -2.87 8.62 -3.59
N VAL A 161 -3.44 9.80 -3.30
CA VAL A 161 -3.57 10.88 -4.30
C VAL A 161 -2.20 11.37 -4.76
N ILE A 162 -1.27 11.63 -3.84
CA ILE A 162 0.09 12.08 -4.18
C ILE A 162 0.77 11.08 -5.14
N LEU A 163 0.70 9.77 -4.80
CA LEU A 163 1.28 8.73 -5.63
C LEU A 163 0.66 8.71 -7.03
N LEU A 164 -0.68 8.74 -7.12
CA LEU A 164 -1.40 8.66 -8.38
C LEU A 164 -1.18 9.91 -9.24
N ASP A 165 -1.23 11.11 -8.67
CA ASP A 165 -1.03 12.37 -9.39
C ASP A 165 0.39 12.48 -9.94
N ASP A 166 1.42 12.19 -9.14
CA ASP A 166 2.83 12.21 -9.61
C ASP A 166 3.04 11.17 -10.71
N THR A 167 2.51 9.96 -10.53
CA THR A 167 2.61 8.88 -11.54
C THR A 167 1.92 9.27 -12.85
N ALA A 168 0.69 9.79 -12.77
CA ALA A 168 -0.11 10.17 -13.92
C ALA A 168 0.48 11.38 -14.67
N GLN A 169 0.99 12.38 -13.94
CA GLN A 169 1.66 13.53 -14.54
C GLN A 169 2.90 13.08 -15.33
N ARG A 170 3.76 12.25 -14.72
CA ARG A 170 4.96 11.72 -15.38
C ARG A 170 4.63 10.82 -16.57
N LEU A 171 3.55 10.04 -16.51
CA LEU A 171 3.06 9.27 -17.66
C LEU A 171 2.68 10.18 -18.82
N ARG A 172 1.97 11.28 -18.55
CA ARG A 172 1.58 12.26 -19.58
C ARG A 172 2.79 12.95 -20.20
N ASP A 173 3.81 13.24 -19.40
CA ASP A 173 5.01 13.95 -19.85
C ASP A 173 6.06 13.03 -20.49
N GLY A 174 5.81 11.71 -20.57
CA GLY A 174 6.77 10.73 -21.07
C GLY A 174 7.99 10.55 -20.16
N GLY A 175 7.85 10.85 -18.86
CA GLY A 175 8.94 10.80 -17.88
C GLY A 175 9.32 9.39 -17.41
N TRP A 176 8.53 8.37 -17.73
CA TRP A 176 8.80 6.99 -17.35
C TRP A 176 9.61 6.25 -18.39
N GLU A 177 10.70 5.63 -17.93
CA GLU A 177 11.47 4.66 -18.70
C GLU A 177 11.05 3.26 -18.26
N PHE A 178 10.88 2.37 -19.22
CA PHE A 178 10.46 0.98 -18.97
C PHE A 178 11.58 0.02 -19.31
N ASN A 179 11.65 -1.10 -18.60
CA ASN A 179 12.64 -2.15 -18.82
C ASN A 179 12.26 -3.14 -19.95
N VAL A 180 11.17 -2.84 -20.65
CA VAL A 180 10.66 -3.56 -21.83
C VAL A 180 10.41 -2.55 -22.96
N GLY A 181 10.50 -3.00 -24.21
CA GLY A 181 10.08 -2.21 -25.36
C GLY A 181 8.57 -1.94 -25.31
N LEU A 182 8.18 -0.70 -25.63
CA LEU A 182 6.79 -0.32 -25.86
C LEU A 182 6.62 -0.19 -27.38
N ASP A 183 6.17 -1.28 -28.00
CA ASP A 183 5.87 -1.32 -29.44
C ASP A 183 4.60 -0.54 -29.80
#